data_AF-A0A7S7TH80-F1
#
_entry.id   AF-A0A7S7TH80-F1
#
_cell.length_a   1.000
_cell.length_b   1.000
_cell.length_c   1.000
_cell.angle_alpha   90.00
_cell.angle_beta   90.00
_cell.angle_gamma   90.00
#
_symmetry.space_group_name_H-M   'P 1'
#
loop_
_entity.id
_entity.type
_entity.pdbx_description
1 polymer ?
#
loop_
_entity_poly.entity_id
_entity_poly.type
_entity_poly.pdbx_seq_one_letter_code
_entity_poly.pdbx_strand_id
1 'polypeptide(L)' 'MTTKVHDALTEALDCVKASGLIRKYSLVWSGRSEVPHITIWKATDASDEALRHTLAESLAGLATESQVTIEE' A
#
# COMPACT_ATOMS: atom_id res chain seq x y z
N MET A 1 19.34 -1.86 2.19
CA MET A 1 18.32 -0.93 2.73
C MET A 1 16.92 -1.22 2.17
N THR A 2 16.79 -1.75 0.97
CA THR A 2 15.51 -2.07 0.29
C THR A 2 14.65 -3.14 0.95
N THR A 3 15.21 -4.14 1.61
CA THR A 3 14.44 -5.20 2.30
C THR A 3 13.63 -4.70 3.48
N LYS A 4 14.11 -3.70 4.24
CA LYS A 4 13.35 -3.13 5.37
C LYS A 4 12.13 -2.35 4.91
N VAL A 5 12.24 -1.66 3.78
CA VAL A 5 11.13 -0.92 3.16
C VAL A 5 10.09 -1.89 2.61
N HIS A 6 10.53 -3.00 2.00
CA HIS A 6 9.64 -4.08 1.54
C HIS A 6 8.83 -4.71 2.69
N ASP A 7 9.50 -5.08 3.79
CA ASP A 7 8.83 -5.67 4.95
C ASP A 7 7.80 -4.71 5.55
N ALA A 8 8.18 -3.45 5.77
CA ALA A 8 7.29 -2.44 6.33
C ALA A 8 6.10 -2.12 5.41
N LEU A 9 6.31 -2.08 4.09
CA LEU A 9 5.23 -1.95 3.10
C LEU A 9 4.27 -3.11 3.12
N THR A 10 4.82 -4.34 3.21
CA THR A 10 4.01 -5.56 3.25
C THR A 10 3.16 -5.59 4.52
N GLU A 11 3.75 -5.27 5.67
CA GLU A 11 3.05 -5.21 6.95
C GLU A 11 1.94 -4.14 6.95
N ALA A 12 2.23 -2.95 6.41
CA ALA A 12 1.24 -1.88 6.26
C ALA A 12 0.05 -2.34 5.39
N LEU A 13 0.32 -2.96 4.24
CA LEU A 13 -0.73 -3.45 3.35
C LEU A 13 -1.53 -4.60 3.96
N ASP A 14 -0.88 -5.47 4.74
CA ASP A 14 -1.57 -6.55 5.44
C ASP A 14 -2.49 -6.02 6.56
N CYS A 15 -2.06 -4.98 7.30
CA CYS A 15 -2.92 -4.27 8.26
C CYS A 15 -4.15 -3.63 7.58
N VAL A 16 -3.97 -2.98 6.42
CA VAL A 16 -5.08 -2.40 5.65
C VAL A 16 -6.04 -3.49 5.17
N LYS A 17 -5.51 -4.65 4.75
CA LYS A 17 -6.31 -5.82 4.34
C LYS A 17 -7.07 -6.44 5.52
N ALA A 18 -6.42 -6.59 6.66
CA ALA A 18 -7.03 -7.10 7.90
C ALA A 18 -8.15 -6.18 8.41
N SER A 19 -8.05 -4.87 8.15
CA SER A 19 -9.09 -3.89 8.45
C SER A 19 -10.30 -3.97 7.51
N GLY A 20 -10.26 -4.80 6.47
CA GLY A 20 -11.34 -4.97 5.49
C GLY A 20 -11.47 -3.83 4.47
N LEU A 21 -10.51 -2.90 4.43
CA LEU A 21 -10.54 -1.76 3.52
C LEU A 21 -10.16 -2.14 2.09
N ILE A 22 -9.36 -3.20 1.92
CA ILE A 22 -8.89 -3.68 0.63
C ILE A 22 -9.14 -5.19 0.50
N ARG A 23 -9.46 -5.63 -0.71
CA ARG A 23 -9.62 -7.06 -1.03
C ARG A 23 -8.28 -7.72 -1.31
N LYS A 24 -7.44 -7.03 -2.07
CA LYS A 24 -6.12 -7.51 -2.50
C LYS A 24 -5.19 -6.33 -2.73
N TYR A 25 -3.90 -6.60 -2.69
CA TYR A 25 -2.85 -5.67 -3.07
C TYR A 25 -1.79 -6.40 -3.89
N SER A 26 -1.01 -5.65 -4.66
CA SER A 26 0.12 -6.12 -5.44
C SER A 26 1.26 -5.13 -5.24
N LEU A 27 2.42 -5.65 -4.86
CA LEU A 27 3.64 -4.89 -4.64
C LEU A 27 4.65 -5.32 -5.69
N VAL A 28 5.01 -4.41 -6.60
CA VAL A 28 5.95 -4.65 -7.68
C VAL A 28 7.14 -3.72 -7.52
N TRP A 29 8.34 -4.28 -7.45
CA TRP A 29 9.59 -3.52 -7.42
C TRP A 29 10.22 -3.56 -8.81
N SER A 30 10.19 -2.45 -9.54
CA SER A 30 10.69 -2.40 -10.93
C SER A 30 12.22 -2.48 -11.06
N GLY A 31 13.00 -2.45 -9.97
CA GLY A 31 14.45 -2.64 -10.03
C GLY A 31 15.20 -2.13 -8.80
N ARG A 32 16.55 -2.18 -8.84
CA ARG A 32 17.44 -1.79 -7.71
C ARG A 32 17.36 -0.31 -7.30
N SER A 33 16.76 0.56 -8.11
CA SER A 33 16.69 2.01 -7.88
C SER A 33 15.32 2.60 -8.20
N GLU A 34 14.32 1.77 -8.48
CA GLU A 34 12.97 2.25 -8.76
C GLU A 34 12.09 2.11 -7.53
N VAL A 35 11.23 3.09 -7.39
CA VAL A 35 10.23 3.17 -6.34
C VAL A 35 9.21 2.04 -6.47
N PRO A 36 8.79 1.43 -5.35
CA PRO A 36 7.88 0.31 -5.41
C PRO A 36 6.52 0.78 -5.92
N HIS A 37 5.99 0.02 -6.88
CA HIS A 37 4.67 0.19 -7.43
C HIS A 37 3.69 -0.64 -6.61
N ILE A 38 2.68 0.02 -6.05
CA ILE A 38 1.70 -0.61 -5.18
C ILE A 38 0.34 -0.47 -5.86
N THR A 39 -0.23 -1.58 -6.29
CA THR A 39 -1.60 -1.63 -6.80
C THR A 39 -2.51 -2.15 -5.70
N ILE A 40 -3.55 -1.41 -5.38
CA ILE A 40 -4.48 -1.71 -4.28
C ILE A 40 -5.87 -1.85 -4.87
N TRP A 41 -6.56 -2.94 -4.55
CA TRP A 41 -7.95 -3.13 -4.93
C TRP A 41 -8.83 -2.93 -3.71
N LYS A 42 -9.62 -1.87 -3.76
CA LYS A 42 -10.51 -1.46 -2.68
C LYS A 42 -11.60 -2.53 -2.44
N ALA A 43 -12.05 -2.66 -1.20
CA ALA A 43 -13.25 -3.45 -0.92
C ALA A 43 -14.51 -2.64 -1.29
N THR A 44 -15.52 -3.30 -1.85
CA THR A 44 -16.73 -2.64 -2.38
C THR A 44 -17.49 -1.80 -1.33
N ASP A 45 -17.36 -2.16 -0.05
CA ASP A 45 -17.95 -1.46 1.10
C ASP A 45 -16.99 -0.47 1.80
N ALA A 46 -15.74 -0.33 1.35
CA ALA A 46 -14.77 0.53 1.98
C ALA A 46 -14.89 1.99 1.50
N SER A 47 -14.94 2.93 2.45
CA SER A 47 -14.91 4.36 2.13
C SER A 47 -13.54 4.76 1.58
N ASP A 48 -13.54 5.47 0.45
CA ASP A 48 -12.33 5.96 -0.21
C ASP A 48 -11.50 6.88 0.70
N GLU A 49 -12.18 7.64 1.57
CA GLU A 49 -11.55 8.51 2.56
C GLU A 49 -10.84 7.71 3.66
N ALA A 50 -11.51 6.69 4.22
CA ALA A 50 -10.92 5.81 5.21
C ALA A 50 -9.73 5.05 4.63
N LEU A 51 -9.85 4.55 3.40
CA LEU A 51 -8.76 3.90 2.68
C LEU A 51 -7.57 4.84 2.51
N ARG A 52 -7.79 6.06 1.99
CA ARG A 52 -6.71 7.05 1.82
C ARG A 52 -6.08 7.43 3.15
N HIS A 53 -6.85 7.58 4.22
CA HIS A 53 -6.34 7.91 5.54
C HIS A 53 -5.47 6.79 6.10
N THR A 54 -5.96 5.54 6.10
CA THR A 54 -5.19 4.39 6.58
C THR A 54 -3.95 4.13 5.73
N LEU A 55 -4.01 4.35 4.41
CA LEU A 55 -2.84 4.28 3.54
C LEU A 55 -1.86 5.41 3.86
N ALA A 56 -2.32 6.64 4.05
CA ALA A 56 -1.48 7.76 4.42
C ALA A 56 -0.80 7.55 5.77
N GLU A 57 -1.49 6.97 6.77
CA GLU A 57 -0.93 6.64 8.09
C GLU A 57 0.02 5.45 8.03
N SER A 58 -0.38 4.35 7.41
CA SER A 58 0.40 3.12 7.36
C SER A 58 1.62 3.26 6.45
N LEU A 59 1.53 4.11 5.43
CA LEU A 59 2.63 4.43 4.52
C LEU A 59 3.32 5.77 4.87
N ALA A 60 2.92 6.45 5.96
CA ALA A 60 3.56 7.68 6.39
C ALA A 60 5.06 7.45 6.60
N GLY A 61 5.89 7.98 5.70
CA GLY A 61 7.35 7.83 5.71
C GLY A 61 7.91 6.75 4.77
N LEU A 62 7.06 5.88 4.19
CA LEU A 62 7.44 4.88 3.17
C LEU A 62 6.91 5.27 1.78
N ALA A 63 5.77 5.98 1.72
CA ALA A 63 5.13 6.43 0.48
C ALA A 63 5.66 7.74 -0.09
N THR A 64 6.60 8.43 0.58
CA THR A 64 7.22 9.64 0.01
C THR A 64 7.90 9.34 -1.34
N GLU A 65 8.18 8.07 -1.62
CA GLU A 65 8.75 7.63 -2.88
C GLU A 65 7.84 6.63 -3.65
N SER A 66 6.87 5.96 -3.02
CA SER A 66 6.10 4.85 -3.65
C SER A 66 4.94 5.33 -4.56
N GLN A 67 4.81 4.75 -5.77
CA GLN A 67 3.63 4.98 -6.62
C GLN A 67 2.48 4.07 -6.19
N VAL A 68 1.40 4.66 -5.67
CA VAL A 68 0.20 3.92 -5.24
C VAL A 68 -0.91 4.12 -6.27
N THR A 69 -1.41 3.02 -6.84
CA THR A 69 -2.57 2.98 -7.72
C THR A 69 -3.72 2.28 -6.99
N ILE A 70 -4.88 2.93 -6.93
CA ILE A 70 -6.10 2.35 -6.34
C ILE A 70 -7.03 1.96 -7.50
N GLU A 71 -7.38 0.68 -7.57
CA GLU A 71 -8.36 0.12 -8.49
C GLU A 71 -9.65 -0.29 -7.75
N GLU A 72 -10.78 -0.27 -8.46
CA GLU A 72 -12.12 -0.63 -7.98
C GLU A 72 -12.47 -2.10 -8.23
#